data_AF-A0A3P6BBC0-F1
#
_entry.id   AF-A0A3P6BBC0-F1
#
_cell.length_a   1.000
_cell.length_b   1.000
_cell.length_c   1.000
_cell.angle_alpha   90.00
_cell.angle_beta   90.00
_cell.angle_gamma   90.00
#
_symmetry.space_group_name_H-M   'P 1'
#
loop_
_entity.id
_entity.type
_entity.pdbx_description
1 polymer ?
#
loop_
_entity_poly.entity_id
_entity_poly.type
_entity_poly.pdbx_seq_one_letter_code
_entity_poly.pdbx_strand_id
1 'polypeptide(L)'
;ARQIIPNSKCIRCDCSETIIHLFFHCEFAPDTSLAPWIISSIWTARNFLIFQKRQFSAQETMVKEICDAKEWKSAQSTLSPPTR
;
A
#
# COMPACT_ATOMS: atom_id res chain seq x y z
N ALA A 1 4.81 19.43 -21.95
CA ALA A 1 3.58 18.88 -21.32
C ALA A 1 3.71 17.37 -21.25
N ARG A 2 3.57 16.75 -20.07
CA ARG A 2 3.65 15.28 -19.92
C ARG A 2 2.47 14.65 -20.68
N GLN A 3 2.77 13.73 -21.59
CA GLN A 3 1.78 13.01 -22.41
C GLN A 3 0.99 12.05 -21.50
N ILE A 4 -0.06 12.55 -20.84
CA ILE A 4 -1.02 11.72 -20.12
C ILE A 4 -2.04 11.26 -21.16
N ILE A 5 -1.99 9.97 -21.51
CA ILE A 5 -2.94 9.37 -22.44
C ILE A 5 -4.32 9.42 -21.77
N PRO A 6 -5.30 10.20 -22.25
CA PRO A 6 -6.53 10.49 -21.49
C PRO A 6 -7.48 9.28 -21.36
N ASN A 7 -7.25 8.25 -22.17
CA ASN A 7 -8.09 7.07 -22.29
C ASN A 7 -7.28 5.78 -22.09
N SER A 8 -6.27 5.78 -21.23
CA SER A 8 -5.69 4.51 -20.79
C SER A 8 -6.80 3.69 -20.14
N LYS A 9 -7.01 2.47 -20.62
CA LYS A 9 -7.89 1.50 -19.97
C LYS A 9 -7.05 0.50 -19.19
N CYS A 10 -7.62 -0.01 -18.11
CA CYS A 10 -6.99 -1.06 -17.33
C CYS A 10 -6.84 -2.33 -18.16
N ILE A 11 -5.62 -2.87 -18.25
CA ILE A 11 -5.36 -4.11 -18.98
C ILE A 11 -6.02 -5.35 -18.33
N ARG A 12 -6.55 -5.22 -17.12
CA ARG A 12 -7.16 -6.32 -16.35
C ARG A 12 -8.68 -6.27 -16.33
N CYS A 13 -9.29 -5.08 -16.25
CA CYS A 13 -10.75 -4.95 -16.16
C CYS A 13 -11.38 -4.02 -17.21
N ASP A 14 -10.60 -3.48 -18.15
CA ASP A 14 -11.03 -2.59 -19.25
C ASP A 14 -11.70 -1.25 -18.82
N CYS A 15 -11.79 -0.97 -17.52
CA CYS A 15 -12.26 0.32 -17.00
C CYS A 15 -11.28 1.46 -17.30
N SER A 16 -11.76 2.71 -17.30
CA SER A 16 -10.90 3.89 -17.47
C SER A 16 -9.83 3.94 -16.37
N GLU A 17 -8.58 3.80 -16.78
CA GLU A 17 -7.40 3.80 -15.92
C GLU A 17 -7.12 5.24 -15.47
N THR A 18 -7.52 5.54 -14.25
CA THR A 18 -7.16 6.77 -13.53
C THR A 18 -6.18 6.44 -12.41
N ILE A 19 -5.50 7.46 -11.86
CA ILE A 19 -4.68 7.32 -10.63
C ILE A 19 -5.51 6.62 -9.53
N ILE A 20 -6.79 6.99 -9.41
CA ILE A 20 -7.71 6.41 -8.43
C ILE A 20 -8.00 4.93 -8.73
N HIS A 21 -8.22 4.58 -10.01
CA HIS A 21 -8.44 3.19 -10.42
C HIS A 21 -7.20 2.31 -10.19
N LEU A 22 -6.01 2.80 -10.54
CA LEU A 22 -4.73 2.12 -10.37
C LEU A 22 -4.41 1.84 -8.88
N PHE A 23 -4.69 2.80 -7.99
CA PHE A 23 -4.28 2.70 -6.59
C PHE A 23 -5.35 2.14 -5.65
N PHE A 24 -6.65 2.26 -5.97
CA PHE A 24 -7.72 2.05 -4.99
C PHE A 24 -8.94 1.27 -5.46
N HIS A 25 -9.24 1.19 -6.77
CA HIS A 25 -10.55 0.69 -7.24
C HIS A 25 -10.51 -0.41 -8.30
N CYS A 26 -9.33 -0.88 -8.73
CA CYS A 26 -9.29 -2.05 -9.59
C CYS A 26 -9.70 -3.28 -8.76
N GLU A 27 -10.68 -4.05 -9.23
CA GLU A 27 -11.16 -5.29 -8.59
C GLU A 27 -10.07 -6.40 -8.57
N PHE A 28 -9.02 -6.22 -9.40
CA PHE A 28 -7.81 -7.05 -9.40
C PHE A 28 -6.67 -6.45 -8.57
N ALA A 29 -6.82 -5.24 -8.02
CA ALA A 29 -5.85 -4.72 -7.06
C ALA A 29 -5.93 -5.58 -5.79
N PRO A 30 -4.79 -5.97 -5.20
CA PRO A 30 -4.82 -6.68 -3.94
C PRO A 30 -5.62 -5.86 -2.92
N ASP A 31 -6.50 -6.49 -2.14
CA ASP A 31 -7.41 -5.81 -1.18
C ASP A 31 -6.69 -5.02 -0.07
N THR A 32 -5.38 -4.84 -0.16
CA THR A 32 -4.54 -4.11 0.78
C THR A 32 -3.64 -3.18 0.00
N SER A 33 -4.02 -1.91 -0.04
CA SER A 33 -3.17 -0.85 -0.59
C SER A 33 -1.91 -0.72 0.28
N LEU A 34 -0.73 -0.85 -0.33
CA LEU A 34 0.57 -0.70 0.35
C LEU A 34 0.99 0.77 0.53
N ALA A 35 0.35 1.71 -0.18
CA ALA A 35 0.68 3.12 -0.12
C ALA A 35 0.77 3.69 1.32
N PRO A 36 -0.23 3.49 2.22
CA PRO A 36 -0.13 3.97 3.59
C PRO A 36 1.00 3.30 4.39
N TRP A 37 1.30 2.03 4.11
CA TRP A 37 2.37 1.28 4.78
C TRP A 37 3.75 1.80 4.38
N ILE A 38 3.95 2.09 3.09
CA ILE A 38 5.18 2.70 2.56
C ILE A 38 5.43 4.09 3.16
N ILE A 39 4.40 4.93 3.26
CA ILE A 39 4.54 6.27 3.85
C ILE A 39 4.94 6.16 5.32
N SER A 40 4.30 5.26 6.07
CA SER A 40 4.59 5.02 7.48
C SER A 40 5.98 4.44 7.70
N SER A 41 6.43 3.54 6.82
CA SER A 41 7.76 2.92 6.91
C SER A 41 8.88 3.91 6.64
N ILE A 42 8.73 4.80 5.64
CA ILE A 42 9.69 5.87 5.34
C ILE A 42 9.81 6.82 6.53
N TRP A 43 8.67 7.24 7.10
CA TRP A 43 8.67 8.10 8.28
C TRP A 43 9.38 7.44 9.47
N THR A 44 9.07 6.16 9.71
CA THR A 44 9.68 5.36 10.77
C THR A 44 11.19 5.20 10.59
N ALA A 45 11.64 4.86 9.38
CA ALA A 45 13.06 4.73 9.05
C ALA A 45 13.83 6.05 9.25
N ARG A 46 13.22 7.19 8.90
CA ARG A 46 13.80 8.52 9.17
C ARG A 46 13.92 8.80 10.65
N ASN A 47 12.92 8.46 11.46
CA ASN A 47 12.99 8.65 12.91
C ASN A 47 14.08 7.80 13.54
N PHE A 48 14.20 6.53 13.15
CA PHE A 48 15.29 5.68 13.62
C PHE A 48 16.68 6.21 13.26
N LEU A 49 16.83 6.79 12.06
CA LEU A 49 18.07 7.43 11.66
C LEU A 49 18.40 8.65 12.53
N ILE A 50 17.41 9.50 12.83
CA ILE A 50 17.61 10.73 13.59
C ILE A 50 17.91 10.43 15.06
N PHE A 51 17.09 9.60 15.71
CA PHE A 51 17.14 9.40 17.15
C PHE A 51 18.02 8.24 17.60
N GLN A 52 18.17 7.20 16.76
CA GLN A 52 18.92 5.98 17.11
C GLN A 52 20.13 5.75 16.22
N LYS A 53 20.40 6.63 15.23
CA LYS A 53 21.48 6.47 14.24
C LYS A 53 21.44 5.13 13.48
N ARG A 54 20.26 4.50 13.41
CA ARG A 54 20.06 3.23 12.72
C ARG A 54 19.59 3.47 11.29
N GLN A 55 20.20 2.78 10.34
CA GLN A 55 19.77 2.76 8.95
C GLN A 55 19.13 1.41 8.61
N PHE A 56 18.17 1.46 7.68
CA PHE A 56 17.52 0.30 7.13
C PHE A 56 17.65 0.35 5.61
N SER A 57 17.85 -0.80 4.99
CA SER A 57 17.80 -0.86 3.54
C SER A 57 16.37 -0.69 3.03
N ALA A 58 16.24 -0.22 1.79
CA ALA A 58 14.93 -0.15 1.12
C ALA A 58 14.27 -1.54 1.06
N GLN A 59 15.06 -2.59 0.79
CA GLN A 59 14.56 -3.96 0.72
C GLN A 59 14.02 -4.45 2.07
N GLU A 60 14.75 -4.28 3.17
CA GLU A 60 14.27 -4.68 4.51
C GLU A 60 13.00 -3.93 4.90
N THR A 61 12.94 -2.63 4.61
CA THR A 61 11.77 -1.79 4.86
C THR A 61 10.57 -2.28 4.06
N MET A 62 10.77 -2.58 2.76
CA MET A 62 9.72 -3.11 1.88
C MET A 62 9.22 -4.50 2.27
N VAL A 63 10.12 -5.38 2.69
CA VAL A 63 9.69 -6.71 3.15
C VAL A 63 8.87 -6.59 4.44
N LYS A 64 9.32 -5.75 5.38
CA LYS A 64 8.62 -5.56 6.66
C LYS A 64 7.23 -4.97 6.47
N GLU A 65 7.08 -3.90 5.69
CA GLU A 65 5.78 -3.23 5.50
C GLU A 65 4.77 -4.15 4.79
N ILE A 66 5.21 -5.01 3.87
CA ILE A 66 4.34 -6.03 3.23
C ILE A 66 3.87 -7.06 4.25
N CYS A 67 4.76 -7.53 5.14
CA CYS A 67 4.40 -8.45 6.21
C CYS A 67 3.39 -7.81 7.17
N ASP A 68 3.69 -6.60 7.66
CA ASP A 68 2.84 -5.87 8.60
C ASP A 68 1.44 -5.63 7.99
N ALA A 69 1.36 -5.27 6.70
CA ALA A 69 0.10 -5.09 5.99
C ALA A 69 -0.74 -6.37 5.92
N LYS A 70 -0.10 -7.51 5.64
CA LYS A 70 -0.75 -8.82 5.60
C LYS A 70 -1.22 -9.28 6.98
N GLU A 71 -0.39 -9.09 8.00
CA GLU A 71 -0.70 -9.43 9.39
C GLU A 71 -1.89 -8.61 9.89
N TRP A 72 -1.90 -7.31 9.64
CA TRP A 72 -3.01 -6.44 9.99
C TRP A 72 -4.31 -6.89 9.33
N LYS A 73 -4.29 -7.17 8.02
CA LYS A 73 -5.46 -7.68 7.29
C LYS A 73 -5.97 -9.00 7.89
N SER A 74 -5.06 -9.91 8.21
CA SER A 74 -5.39 -11.20 8.81
C SER A 74 -6.06 -11.02 10.17
N ALA A 75 -5.58 -10.07 10.98
CA ALA A 75 -6.16 -9.73 12.27
C ALA A 75 -7.58 -9.13 12.18
N GLN A 76 -7.87 -8.35 11.13
CA GLN A 76 -9.23 -7.80 10.92
C GLN A 76 -10.29 -8.88 10.66
N SER A 77 -9.90 -10.02 10.08
CA SER A 77 -10.83 -11.13 9.77
C SER A 77 -11.39 -11.79 11.04
N THR A 78 -10.77 -11.58 12.19
CA THR A 78 -11.19 -12.13 13.49
C THR A 78 -12.27 -11.28 14.17
N LEU A 79 -12.49 -10.04 13.72
CA LEU A 79 -13.51 -9.14 14.26
C LEU A 79 -14.84 -9.37 13.53
N SER A 80 -15.49 -10.52 13.76
CA SER A 80 -16.93 -10.59 13.48
C SER A 80 -17.64 -9.51 14.31
N PRO A 81 -18.59 -8.74 13.77
CA PRO A 81 -19.35 -7.77 14.56
C PRO A 81 -19.95 -8.47 15.78
N PRO A 82 -19.95 -7.86 16.98
CA PRO A 82 -20.69 -8.43 18.09
C PRO A 82 -22.14 -8.58 17.65
N THR A 83 -22.66 -9.82 17.68
CA THR A 83 -24.07 -10.11 17.45
C THR A 83 -24.88 -9.21 18.38
N ARG A 84 -25.60 -8.25 17.80
CA ARG A 84 -26.53 -7.37 18.52
C ARG A 84 -27.70 -8.20 19.04
#